data_AF-A0A9E1KAL5-F1
#
_entry.id   AF-A0A9E1KAL5-F1
#
_cell.length_a   1.000
_cell.length_b   1.000
_cell.length_c   1.000
_cell.angle_alpha   90.00
_cell.angle_beta   90.00
_cell.angle_gamma   90.00
#
_symmetry.space_group_name_H-M   'P 1'
#
loop_
_entity.id
_entity.type
_entity.pdbx_description
1 polymer ?
#
loop_
_entity_poly.entity_id
_entity_poly.type
_entity_poly.pdbx_seq_one_letter_code
_entity_poly.pdbx_strand_id
1 'polypeptide(L)' 'EDGQFDVVWKTDGPIRAQAWSPFIPDSKEKVADWTYPWVCGNCKKAKF' A
#
# COMPACT_ATOMS: atom_id res chain seq x y z
N GLU A 1 -4.25 -34.71 11.18
CA GLU A 1 -3.72 -33.37 10.85
C GLU A 1 -3.90 -32.50 12.07
N ASP A 2 -2.83 -31.86 12.49
CA ASP A 2 -2.67 -31.08 13.73
C ASP A 2 -3.19 -29.62 13.60
N GLY A 3 -3.97 -29.34 12.56
CA GLY A 3 -4.61 -28.04 12.33
C GLY A 3 -3.67 -26.95 11.84
N GLN A 4 -2.46 -27.31 11.38
CA GLN A 4 -1.50 -26.35 10.85
C GLN A 4 -1.79 -26.01 9.39
N PHE A 5 -1.41 -24.79 9.00
CA PHE A 5 -1.55 -24.31 7.63
C PHE A 5 -0.30 -24.61 6.81
N ASP A 6 -0.48 -25.19 5.63
CA ASP A 6 0.58 -25.36 4.65
C ASP A 6 0.81 -24.08 3.84
N VAL A 7 2.07 -23.76 3.62
CA VAL A 7 2.47 -22.65 2.74
C VAL A 7 2.55 -23.16 1.31
N VAL A 8 1.53 -22.85 0.49
CA VAL A 8 1.48 -23.25 -0.92
C VAL A 8 2.22 -22.30 -1.86
N TRP A 9 2.46 -21.05 -1.42
CA TRP A 9 3.15 -20.04 -2.22
C TRP A 9 3.76 -18.95 -1.32
N LYS A 10 4.89 -18.39 -1.75
CA LYS A 10 5.55 -17.24 -1.11
C LYS A 10 6.30 -16.43 -2.15
N THR A 11 6.52 -15.15 -1.86
CA THR A 11 7.39 -14.29 -2.65
C THR A 11 8.87 -14.60 -2.36
N ASP A 12 9.76 -14.33 -3.31
CA ASP A 12 11.20 -14.57 -3.13
C ASP A 12 11.80 -13.70 -2.01
N GLY A 13 11.18 -12.57 -1.71
CA GLY A 13 11.55 -11.68 -0.61
C GLY A 13 10.42 -10.76 -0.17
N PRO A 14 10.68 -9.86 0.80
CA PRO A 14 9.70 -8.89 1.26
C PRO A 14 9.29 -7.92 0.15
N ILE A 15 7.99 -7.73 -0.03
CA ILE A 15 7.46 -6.71 -0.93
C ILE A 15 7.28 -5.41 -0.15
N ARG A 16 7.78 -4.30 -0.70
CA ARG A 16 7.55 -2.97 -0.12
C ARG A 16 6.07 -2.62 -0.19
N ALA A 17 5.49 -2.27 0.97
CA ALA A 17 4.10 -1.86 1.04
C ALA A 17 3.87 -0.55 0.25
N GLN A 18 2.78 -0.50 -0.49
CA GLN A 18 2.22 0.72 -1.05
C GLN A 18 1.06 1.17 -0.15
N ALA A 19 1.00 2.45 0.17
CA ALA A 19 -0.05 2.98 1.05
C ALA A 19 -1.46 2.91 0.42
N TRP A 20 -1.52 2.95 -0.92
CA TRP A 20 -2.76 2.95 -1.68
C TRP A 20 -2.67 1.99 -2.86
N SER A 21 -3.76 1.28 -3.16
CA SER A 21 -3.83 0.34 -4.28
C SER A 21 -4.10 1.08 -5.60
N PRO A 22 -3.35 0.79 -6.68
CA PRO A 22 -3.64 1.34 -8.00
C PRO A 22 -4.87 0.70 -8.67
N PHE A 23 -5.38 -0.40 -8.11
CA PHE A 23 -6.46 -1.19 -8.70
C PHE A 23 -7.85 -0.85 -8.15
N ILE A 24 -7.92 -0.22 -6.98
CA ILE A 24 -9.19 0.21 -6.39
C ILE A 24 -9.46 1.65 -6.85
N PRO A 25 -10.60 1.93 -7.52
CA PRO A 25 -10.90 3.27 -8.04
C PRO A 25 -10.73 4.38 -7.00
N ASP A 26 -11.19 4.13 -5.77
CA ASP A 26 -11.12 5.08 -4.67
C ASP A 26 -9.70 5.37 -4.19
N SER A 27 -8.74 4.45 -4.38
CA SER A 27 -7.37 4.62 -3.90
C SER A 27 -6.35 4.93 -5.00
N LYS A 28 -6.71 4.73 -6.26
CA LYS A 28 -5.81 4.87 -7.39
C LYS A 28 -5.11 6.23 -7.47
N GLU A 29 -5.80 7.29 -7.07
CA GLU A 29 -5.30 8.68 -7.13
C GLU A 29 -4.77 9.19 -5.79
N LYS A 30 -4.80 8.36 -4.73
CA LYS A 30 -4.42 8.79 -3.39
C LYS A 30 -2.91 8.65 -3.20
N VAL A 31 -2.32 9.65 -2.56
CA VAL A 31 -0.93 9.69 -2.13
C VAL A 31 -0.91 9.75 -0.60
N ALA A 32 -0.02 8.94 0.00
CA ALA A 32 0.32 9.01 1.41
C ALA A 32 1.81 9.37 1.52
N ASP A 33 2.08 10.65 1.48
CA ASP A 33 3.43 11.18 1.59
C ASP A 33 3.45 12.31 2.62
N TRP A 34 4.26 12.12 3.65
CA TRP A 34 4.42 13.07 4.76
C TRP A 34 5.52 14.10 4.51
N THR A 35 6.19 14.03 3.37
CA THR A 35 7.20 15.02 2.97
C THR A 35 6.55 16.23 2.29
N TYR A 36 7.22 17.38 2.35
CA TYR A 36 6.79 18.59 1.64
C TYR A 36 6.91 18.36 0.13
N PRO A 37 5.91 18.73 -0.70
CA PRO A 37 4.70 19.52 -0.39
C PRO A 37 3.42 18.71 -0.08
N TRP A 38 3.52 17.39 0.01
CA TRP A 38 2.36 16.50 0.15
C TRP A 38 1.79 16.52 1.57
N VAL A 39 2.63 16.34 2.59
CA VAL A 39 2.28 16.32 4.04
C VAL A 39 0.87 15.77 4.32
N CYS A 40 0.54 14.64 3.71
CA CYS A 40 -0.82 14.10 3.70
C CYS A 40 -0.85 12.60 3.47
N GLY A 41 -1.68 11.90 4.25
CA GLY A 41 -1.90 10.46 4.14
C GLY A 41 -2.95 10.06 3.10
N ASN A 42 -3.87 10.95 2.73
CA ASN A 42 -5.04 10.65 1.88
C ASN A 42 -5.36 11.83 0.95
N CYS A 43 -4.39 12.26 0.14
CA CYS A 43 -4.57 13.40 -0.75
C CYS A 43 -4.41 12.99 -2.21
N LYS A 44 -5.16 13.66 -3.09
CA LYS A 44 -5.02 13.53 -4.55
C LYS A 44 -4.10 14.60 -5.16
N LYS A 45 -3.78 15.65 -4.40
CA LYS A 45 -2.94 16.78 -4.81
C LYS A 45 -2.05 17.21 -3.65
N ALA A 46 -0.90 17.80 -3.96
CA ALA A 46 -0.04 18.42 -2.96
C ALA A 46 -0.82 19.49 -2.21
N LYS A 47 -0.57 19.59 -0.90
CA LYS A 47 -1.26 20.54 -0.04
C LYS A 47 -0.62 21.94 -0.09
N PHE A 48 0.66 22.01 -0.50
CA PHE A 48 1.49 23.21 -0.47
C PHE A 48 2.17 23.49 -1.81
#